data_AF-A0A2V8U9H3-F1
#
_entry.id   AF-A0A2V8U9H3-F1
#
_cell.length_a   1.000
_cell.length_b   1.000
_cell.length_c   1.000
_cell.angle_alpha   90.00
_cell.angle_beta   90.00
_cell.angle_gamma   90.00
#
_symmetry.space_group_name_H-M   'P 1'
#
loop_
_entity.id
_entity.type
_entity.pdbx_description
1 polymer ?
#
loop_
_entity_poly.entity_id
_entity_poly.type
_entity_poly.pdbx_seq_one_letter_code
_entity_poly.pdbx_strand_id
1 'polypeptide(L)'
;MLKGTLDMMILRTLVGADAHGHTIAKVIEHTSEDVLEVEQGSLYPALHRLEDRGWVSSYWGSSENNRKAKFYRLTAAGRKQLVRETSRWRQMKRAIGLVVIV
;
A
#
# COMPACT_ATOMS: atom_id res chain seq x y z
N MET A 1 -7.30 -9.16 -7.52
CA MET A 1 -7.15 -7.70 -7.37
C MET A 1 -6.75 -7.06 -8.70
N LEU A 2 -7.23 -5.84 -8.99
CA LEU A 2 -6.74 -5.06 -10.12
C LEU A 2 -5.22 -4.83 -9.99
N LYS A 3 -4.50 -4.96 -11.10
CA LYS A 3 -3.04 -4.77 -11.14
C LYS A 3 -2.70 -3.34 -10.68
N GLY A 4 -2.02 -3.22 -9.55
CA GLY A 4 -1.61 -1.93 -8.96
C GLY A 4 -2.49 -1.41 -7.82
N THR A 5 -3.63 -2.02 -7.50
CA THR A 5 -4.45 -1.60 -6.36
C THR A 5 -3.74 -1.85 -5.03
N LEU A 6 -3.10 -3.02 -4.88
CA LEU A 6 -2.31 -3.33 -3.68
C LEU A 6 -1.12 -2.37 -3.51
N ASP A 7 -0.39 -2.09 -4.59
CA ASP A 7 0.70 -1.10 -4.61
C ASP A 7 0.21 0.26 -4.06
N MET A 8 -0.95 0.75 -4.52
CA MET A 8 -1.55 2.01 -4.05
C MET A 8 -1.94 1.97 -2.57
N MET A 9 -2.53 0.86 -2.10
CA MET A 9 -2.91 0.69 -0.70
C MET A 9 -1.69 0.69 0.22
N ILE A 10 -0.62 -0.03 -0.15
CA ILE A 10 0.65 -0.01 0.60
C ILE A 10 1.23 1.41 0.69
N LEU A 11 1.32 2.12 -0.45
CA LEU A 11 1.83 3.49 -0.45
C LEU A 11 0.98 4.42 0.41
N ARG A 12 -0.36 4.24 0.40
CA ARG A 12 -1.27 5.02 1.22
C ARG A 12 -1.07 4.77 2.71
N THR A 13 -0.90 3.52 3.13
CA THR A 13 -0.64 3.16 4.53
C THR A 13 0.63 3.82 5.06
N LEU A 14 1.69 3.90 4.25
CA LEU A 14 2.98 4.49 4.63
C LEU A 14 3.00 6.03 4.63
N VAL A 15 1.87 6.71 4.34
CA VAL A 15 1.80 8.17 4.43
C VAL A 15 1.92 8.65 5.87
N GLY A 16 1.31 7.91 6.82
CA GLY A 16 1.23 8.29 8.22
C GLY A 16 2.50 7.99 9.02
N ALA A 17 3.06 6.80 8.85
CA ALA A 17 4.28 6.39 9.54
C ALA A 17 4.98 5.24 8.77
N ASP A 18 6.26 5.05 9.07
CA ASP A 18 7.00 3.86 8.65
C ASP A 18 6.41 2.62 9.31
N ALA A 19 6.32 1.52 8.57
CA ALA A 19 5.67 0.30 9.07
C ALA A 19 6.35 -0.95 8.51
N HIS A 20 6.36 -2.03 9.29
CA HIS A 20 6.76 -3.35 8.79
C HIS A 20 5.58 -4.06 8.09
N GLY A 21 5.87 -5.05 7.25
CA GLY A 21 4.89 -5.73 6.40
C GLY A 21 3.60 -6.15 7.13
N HIS A 22 3.72 -6.75 8.31
CA HIS A 22 2.54 -7.16 9.10
C HIS A 22 1.60 -6.00 9.49
N THR A 23 2.15 -4.84 9.87
CA THR A 23 1.34 -3.67 10.19
C THR A 23 0.70 -3.09 8.93
N ILE A 24 1.39 -3.16 7.80
CA ILE A 24 0.83 -2.72 6.51
C ILE A 24 -0.41 -3.56 6.15
N ALA A 25 -0.33 -4.89 6.24
CA ALA A 25 -1.47 -5.78 6.00
C ALA A 25 -2.66 -5.45 6.92
N LYS A 26 -2.41 -5.40 8.23
CA LYS A 26 -3.44 -5.10 9.24
C LYS A 26 -4.14 -3.76 9.03
N VAL A 27 -3.38 -2.72 8.67
CA VAL A 27 -3.98 -1.41 8.40
C VAL A 27 -4.87 -1.46 7.16
N ILE A 28 -4.48 -2.19 6.10
CA ILE A 28 -5.30 -2.33 4.90
C ILE A 28 -6.59 -3.09 5.22
N GLU A 29 -6.48 -4.23 5.90
CA GLU A 29 -7.61 -5.07 6.33
C GLU A 29 -8.59 -4.24 7.17
N HIS A 30 -8.10 -3.64 8.26
CA HIS A 30 -8.95 -2.88 9.18
C HIS A 30 -9.57 -1.63 8.53
N THR A 31 -8.82 -0.88 7.72
CA THR A 31 -9.36 0.30 7.00
C THR A 31 -10.41 -0.09 5.96
N SER A 32 -10.36 -1.33 5.48
CA SER A 32 -11.32 -1.86 4.52
C SER A 32 -12.54 -2.52 5.16
N GLU A 33 -12.74 -2.37 6.48
CA GLU A 33 -13.78 -3.09 7.24
C GLU A 33 -13.69 -4.61 7.00
N ASP A 34 -12.47 -5.13 6.96
CA ASP A 34 -12.12 -6.54 6.74
C ASP A 34 -12.58 -7.12 5.38
N VAL A 35 -13.01 -6.26 4.43
CA VAL A 35 -13.38 -6.69 3.07
C VAL A 35 -12.16 -7.09 2.24
N LEU A 36 -11.00 -6.50 2.51
CA LEU A 36 -9.76 -6.78 1.78
C LEU A 36 -8.78 -7.55 2.66
N GLU A 37 -8.72 -8.87 2.47
CA GLU A 37 -7.68 -9.72 3.07
C GLU A 37 -6.37 -9.58 2.28
N VAL A 38 -5.27 -9.28 2.98
CA VAL A 38 -3.95 -9.10 2.36
C VAL A 38 -3.06 -10.28 2.69
N GLU A 39 -3.05 -11.25 1.77
CA GLU A 39 -2.15 -12.40 1.89
C GLU A 39 -0.67 -12.00 1.84
N GLN A 40 0.14 -12.62 2.70
CA GLN A 40 1.60 -12.43 2.71
C GLN A 40 2.24 -12.75 1.35
N GLY A 41 1.72 -13.76 0.65
CA GLY A 41 2.19 -14.16 -0.69
C GLY A 41 1.99 -13.08 -1.75
N SER A 42 1.06 -12.15 -1.54
CA SER A 42 0.84 -10.99 -2.41
C SER A 42 1.57 -9.75 -1.92
N LEU A 43 1.64 -9.55 -0.60
CA LEU A 43 2.21 -8.37 0.03
C LEU A 43 3.71 -8.22 -0.22
N TYR A 44 4.50 -9.26 0.07
CA TYR A 44 5.96 -9.14 0.00
C TYR A 44 6.49 -8.95 -1.43
N PRO A 45 5.96 -9.65 -2.45
CA PRO A 45 6.29 -9.34 -3.84
C PRO A 45 5.91 -7.91 -4.24
N ALA A 46 4.81 -7.37 -3.72
CA ALA A 46 4.45 -5.97 -3.95
C ALA A 46 5.45 -5.01 -3.30
N LEU A 47 5.79 -5.23 -2.02
CA LEU A 47 6.80 -4.44 -1.32
C LEU A 47 8.16 -4.45 -2.03
N HIS A 48 8.59 -5.61 -2.54
CA HIS A 48 9.81 -5.72 -3.34
C HIS A 48 9.74 -4.86 -4.59
N ARG A 49 8.65 -4.96 -5.39
CA ARG A 49 8.48 -4.12 -6.58
C ARG A 49 8.44 -2.63 -6.26
N LEU A 50 7.83 -2.24 -5.15
CA LEU A 50 7.78 -0.83 -4.72
C LEU A 50 9.17 -0.32 -4.33
N GLU A 51 9.98 -1.18 -3.70
CA GLU A 51 11.37 -0.90 -3.34
C GLU A 51 12.25 -0.79 -4.59
N ASP A 52 12.14 -1.73 -5.54
CA ASP A 52 12.85 -1.70 -6.83
C ASP A 52 12.55 -0.42 -7.64
N ARG A 53 11.30 0.07 -7.56
CA ARG A 53 10.86 1.31 -8.20
C ARG A 53 11.29 2.58 -7.44
N GLY A 54 11.91 2.43 -6.27
CA GLY A 54 12.29 3.54 -5.39
C GLY A 54 11.10 4.28 -4.78
N TRP A 55 9.91 3.68 -4.78
CA TRP A 55 8.71 4.29 -4.19
C TRP A 55 8.65 4.11 -2.68
N VAL A 56 9.29 3.05 -2.18
CA VAL A 56 9.58 2.86 -0.76
C VAL A 56 11.08 2.60 -0.58
N SER A 57 11.57 2.88 0.61
CA SER A 57 12.88 2.44 1.10
C SER A 57 12.66 1.52 2.29
N SER A 58 13.66 0.72 2.65
CA SER A 58 13.56 -0.17 3.82
C SER A 58 14.75 -0.06 4.76
N TYR A 59 14.52 -0.45 6.00
CA TYR A 59 15.54 -0.57 7.02
C TYR A 59 15.15 -1.66 8.03
N TRP A 60 16.14 -2.21 8.73
CA TRP A 60 15.89 -3.15 9.82
C TRP A 60 15.68 -2.39 11.13
N GLY A 61 14.67 -2.77 11.90
CA GLY A 61 14.38 -2.21 13.22
C GLY A 61 13.79 -3.26 14.17
N SER A 62 13.60 -2.88 15.44
CA SER A 62 12.90 -3.72 16.42
C SER A 62 11.40 -3.47 16.36
N SER A 63 10.60 -4.54 16.28
CA SER A 63 9.16 -4.47 16.44
C SER A 63 8.76 -4.36 17.92
N GLU A 64 7.47 -4.17 18.19
CA GLU A 64 6.89 -4.09 19.55
C GLU A 64 7.26 -5.29 20.43
N ASN A 65 7.46 -6.48 19.85
CA ASN A 65 7.85 -7.69 20.58
C ASN A 65 9.37 -7.90 20.59
N ASN A 66 10.15 -6.83 20.37
CA ASN A 66 11.61 -6.83 20.28
C ASN A 66 12.18 -7.82 19.23
N ARG A 67 11.39 -8.14 18.20
CA ARG A 67 11.82 -8.98 17.07
C ARG A 67 12.35 -8.08 15.96
N LYS A 68 13.45 -8.49 15.32
CA LYS A 68 13.99 -7.79 14.16
C LYS A 68 12.99 -7.88 13.00
N ALA A 69 12.54 -6.75 12.49
CA ALA A 69 11.60 -6.64 11.37
C ALA A 69 12.13 -5.66 10.32
N LYS A 70 11.78 -5.91 9.06
CA LYS A 70 12.03 -4.99 7.95
C LYS A 70 10.91 -3.96 7.92
N PHE A 71 11.27 -2.70 8.16
CA PHE A 71 10.37 -1.55 8.08
C PHE A 71 10.48 -0.91 6.70
N TYR A 72 9.37 -0.33 6.25
CA TYR A 72 9.26 0.36 4.98
C TYR A 72 8.90 1.82 5.23
N ARG A 73 9.54 2.70 4.48
CA ARG A 73 9.35 4.15 4.50
C ARG A 73 8.96 4.64 3.13
N LEU A 74 7.92 5.47 3.07
CA LEU A 74 7.49 6.12 1.84
C LEU A 74 8.51 7.17 1.39
N THR A 75 8.99 7.07 0.14
CA THR A 75 9.91 8.06 -0.42
C THR A 75 9.18 9.25 -1.04
N ALA A 76 9.90 10.31 -1.42
CA ALA A 76 9.33 11.41 -2.19
C ALA A 76 8.77 10.95 -3.55
N ALA A 77 9.43 10.01 -4.22
CA ALA A 77 8.94 9.41 -5.46
C ALA A 77 7.65 8.61 -5.22
N GLY A 78 7.59 7.84 -4.12
CA GLY A 78 6.38 7.12 -3.71
C GLY A 78 5.20 8.05 -3.40
N ARG A 79 5.43 9.20 -2.76
CA ARG A 79 4.38 10.21 -2.54
C ARG A 79 3.82 10.75 -3.87
N LYS A 80 4.69 11.11 -4.82
CA LYS A 80 4.27 11.56 -6.15
C LYS A 80 3.49 10.48 -6.90
N GLN A 81 3.95 9.23 -6.79
CA GLN A 81 3.27 8.07 -7.36
C GLN A 81 1.86 7.90 -6.79
N LEU A 82 1.72 7.95 -5.47
CA LEU A 82 0.43 7.79 -4.80
C LEU A 82 -0.58 8.85 -5.24
N VAL A 83 -0.17 10.10 -5.37
CA VAL A 83 -1.04 11.19 -5.88
C VAL A 83 -1.53 10.87 -7.29
N ARG A 84 -0.64 10.39 -8.17
CA ARG A 84 -1.00 10.02 -9.55
C ARG A 84 -2.02 8.88 -9.60
N GLU A 85 -1.75 7.78 -8.88
CA GLU A 85 -2.65 6.62 -8.87
C GLU A 85 -3.99 6.95 -8.22
N THR A 86 -4.01 7.75 -7.15
CA THR A 86 -5.26 8.18 -6.48
C THR A 86 -6.12 9.01 -7.44
N SER A 87 -5.50 9.90 -8.22
CA SER A 87 -6.19 10.73 -9.21
C SER A 87 -6.78 9.88 -10.33
N ARG A 88 -6.00 8.94 -10.86
CA ARG A 88 -6.46 7.97 -11.88
C ARG A 88 -7.61 7.10 -11.37
N TRP A 89 -7.50 6.62 -10.14
CA TRP A 89 -8.54 5.81 -9.51
C TRP A 89 -9.85 6.58 -9.34
N ARG A 90 -9.78 7.85 -8.90
CA ARG A 90 -10.97 8.70 -8.79
C ARG A 90 -11.67 8.92 -10.13
N GLN A 91 -10.90 9.14 -11.20
CA GLN A 91 -11.44 9.25 -12.56
C GLN A 91 -12.11 7.95 -13.00
N MET A 92 -11.47 6.80 -12.77
CA MET A 92 -12.02 5.49 -13.11
C MET A 92 -13.32 5.19 -12.35
N LYS A 93 -13.34 5.41 -11.02
CA LYS A 93 -14.57 5.26 -10.22
C LYS A 93 -15.72 6.11 -10.76
N ARG A 94 -15.43 7.37 -11.12
CA ARG A 94 -16.44 8.27 -11.68
C ARG A 94 -16.97 7.73 -13.01
N ALA A 95 -16.09 7.31 -13.90
CA ALA A 95 -16.47 6.77 -15.20
C ALA A 95 -17.35 5.51 -15.07
N ILE A 96 -16.96 4.58 -14.19
CA ILE A 96 -17.77 3.37 -13.91
C ILE A 96 -19.12 3.74 -13.30
N GLY A 97 -19.15 4.66 -12.34
CA GLY A 97 -20.39 5.11 -11.69
C GLY A 97 -21.40 5.66 -12.69
N LEU A 98 -20.96 6.40 -13.72
CA LEU A 98 -21.82 6.93 -14.78
C LEU A 98 -22.45 5.83 -15.66
N VAL A 99 -21.86 4.64 -15.71
CA VAL A 99 -22.35 3.51 -16.53
C VAL A 99 -23.21 2.55 -15.72
N VAL A 100 -22.82 2.30 -14.46
CA VAL A 100 -23.39 1.23 -13.62
C VAL A 100 -24.49 1.73 -12.70
N ILE A 101 -24.49 3.01 -12.32
CA ILE A 101 -25.45 3.63 -11.40
C ILE A 101 -26.33 4.63 -12.17
N VAL A 102 -26.82 4.21 -13.34
CA VAL A 102 -27.94 4.89 -14.01
C VAL A 102 -29.25 4.45 -13.36
#